data_AF-A0A821JWY6-F1
#
_entry.id   AF-A0A821JWY6-F1
#
_cell.length_a   1.000
_cell.length_b   1.000
_cell.length_c   1.000
_cell.angle_alpha   90.00
_cell.angle_beta   90.00
_cell.angle_gamma   90.00
#
_symmetry.space_group_name_H-M   'P 1'
#
loop_
_entity.id
_entity.type
_entity.pdbx_description
1 polymer ?
#
loop_
_entity_poly.entity_id
_entity_poly.type
_entity_poly.pdbx_seq_one_letter_code
_entity_poly.pdbx_strand_id
1 'polypeptide(L)' 'MQHDYLQKAIRFADQATTEDKAHNYEAAAQHYMTAADWLMQAMKYGALNVQMKQVIRPKVESYLRRAEEIKEVL' A
#
# COMPACT_ATOMS: atom_id res chain seq x y z
N MET A 1 -15.01 17.40 1.86
CA MET A 1 -14.18 16.40 2.58
C MET A 1 -13.01 16.04 1.68
N GLN A 2 -11.82 16.55 2.00
CA GLN A 2 -10.61 16.21 1.25
C GLN A 2 -10.40 14.70 1.43
N HIS A 3 -10.48 13.94 0.36
CA HIS A 3 -10.30 12.50 0.39
C HIS A 3 -8.83 12.24 0.76
N ASP A 4 -8.58 11.88 2.01
CA ASP A 4 -7.22 11.67 2.51
C ASP A 4 -6.65 10.38 1.92
N TYR A 5 -5.83 10.54 0.87
CA TYR A 5 -5.16 9.47 0.16
C TYR A 5 -4.36 8.56 1.13
N LEU A 6 -3.81 9.13 2.21
CA LEU A 6 -3.06 8.36 3.21
C LEU A 6 -3.98 7.48 4.05
N GLN A 7 -5.15 7.97 4.46
CA GLN A 7 -6.12 7.15 5.19
C GLN A 7 -6.61 5.96 4.36
N LYS A 8 -6.82 6.18 3.06
CA LYS A 8 -7.16 5.07 2.15
C LYS A 8 -6.02 4.07 2.05
N ALA A 9 -4.79 4.53 1.86
CA ALA A 9 -3.62 3.65 1.82
C ALA A 9 -3.47 2.81 3.10
N ILE A 10 -3.63 3.43 4.27
CA ILE A 10 -3.54 2.74 5.57
C ILE A 10 -4.61 1.68 5.69
N ARG A 11 -5.86 2.00 5.36
CA ARG A 11 -6.96 1.02 5.40
C ARG A 11 -6.66 -0.21 4.55
N PHE A 12 -6.19 -0.02 3.31
CA PHE A 12 -5.86 -1.15 2.44
C PHE A 12 -4.62 -1.91 2.91
N ALA A 13 -3.62 -1.23 3.48
CA ALA A 13 -2.46 -1.90 4.06
C ALA A 13 -2.85 -2.78 5.26
N ASP A 14 -3.72 -2.29 6.15
CA ASP A 14 -4.21 -3.06 7.29
C ASP A 14 -5.00 -4.29 6.83
N GLN A 15 -5.86 -4.14 5.81
CA GLN A 15 -6.56 -5.26 5.18
C GLN A 15 -5.56 -6.25 4.57
N ALA A 16 -4.56 -5.78 3.81
CA ALA A 16 -3.54 -6.64 3.21
C ALA A 16 -2.80 -7.47 4.27
N THR A 17 -2.36 -6.85 5.37
CA THR A 17 -1.66 -7.57 6.44
C THR A 17 -2.55 -8.57 7.17
N THR A 18 -3.86 -8.29 7.26
CA THR A 18 -4.84 -9.20 7.87
C THR A 18 -5.02 -10.44 7.00
N GLU A 19 -5.20 -10.25 5.69
CA GLU A 19 -5.34 -11.35 4.72
C GLU A 19 -4.04 -12.16 4.60
N ASP A 20 -2.87 -11.50 4.59
CA ASP A 20 -1.55 -12.16 4.53
C ASP A 20 -1.34 -13.10 5.72
N LYS A 21 -1.69 -12.63 6.93
CA LYS A 21 -1.67 -13.45 8.16
C LYS A 21 -2.71 -14.58 8.15
N ALA A 22 -3.83 -14.38 7.46
CA ALA A 22 -4.86 -15.40 7.28
C ALA A 22 -4.52 -16.39 6.15
N HIS A 23 -3.37 -16.26 5.49
CA HIS A 23 -2.97 -17.04 4.31
C HIS A 23 -3.88 -16.84 3.09
N ASN A 24 -4.70 -15.78 3.08
CA ASN A 24 -5.51 -15.36 1.95
C ASN A 24 -4.66 -14.52 0.98
N TYR A 25 -3.65 -15.17 0.41
CA TYR A 25 -2.57 -14.51 -0.30
C TYR A 25 -3.04 -13.74 -1.55
N GLU A 26 -4.01 -14.25 -2.31
CA GLU A 26 -4.55 -13.56 -3.48
C GLU A 26 -5.18 -12.21 -3.10
N ALA A 27 -6.02 -12.20 -2.07
CA ALA A 27 -6.63 -10.98 -1.52
C ALA A 27 -5.58 -10.05 -0.91
N ALA A 28 -4.59 -10.60 -0.20
CA ALA A 28 -3.49 -9.83 0.37
C ALA A 28 -2.69 -9.08 -0.71
N ALA A 29 -2.32 -9.76 -1.78
CA ALA A 29 -1.58 -9.16 -2.90
C ALA A 29 -2.37 -8.02 -3.55
N GLN A 30 -3.68 -8.22 -3.79
CA GLN A 30 -4.54 -7.18 -4.35
C GLN A 30 -4.63 -5.96 -3.41
N HIS A 31 -4.78 -6.17 -2.11
CA HIS A 31 -4.82 -5.09 -1.12
C HIS A 31 -3.48 -4.35 -1.00
N TYR A 32 -2.34 -5.05 -1.03
CA TYR A 32 -1.00 -4.42 -1.03
C TYR A 32 -0.78 -3.54 -2.26
N MET A 33 -1.16 -4.01 -3.46
CA MET A 33 -1.10 -3.20 -4.68
C MET A 33 -1.99 -1.96 -4.57
N THR A 34 -3.22 -2.11 -4.07
CA THR A 34 -4.15 -1.00 -3.87
C THR A 34 -3.61 0.02 -2.87
N ALA A 35 -2.99 -0.43 -1.77
CA ALA A 35 -2.35 0.45 -0.79
C ALA A 35 -1.18 1.23 -1.42
N ALA A 36 -0.33 0.57 -2.21
CA ALA A 36 0.77 1.18 -2.94
C ALA A 36 0.27 2.25 -3.92
N ASP A 37 -0.80 1.98 -4.67
CA ASP A 37 -1.42 2.95 -5.57
C ASP A 37 -1.88 4.21 -4.83
N TRP A 38 -2.59 4.05 -3.71
CA TRP A 38 -3.03 5.20 -2.91
C TRP A 38 -1.87 6.02 -2.35
N LEU A 39 -0.79 5.38 -1.93
CA LEU A 39 0.44 6.07 -1.51
C LEU A 39 1.08 6.84 -2.68
N MET A 40 1.09 6.28 -3.89
CA MET A 40 1.55 7.00 -5.09
C MET A 40 0.66 8.21 -5.42
N GLN A 41 -0.66 8.07 -5.32
CA GLN A 41 -1.60 9.18 -5.47
C GLN A 41 -1.35 10.26 -4.41
N ALA A 42 -1.09 9.88 -3.16
CA ALA A 42 -0.76 10.81 -2.09
C ALA A 42 0.54 11.58 -2.38
N MET A 43 1.56 10.93 -2.96
CA MET A 43 2.81 11.61 -3.33
C MET A 43 2.66 12.57 -4.53
N LYS A 44 1.79 12.24 -5.47
CA LYS A 44 1.59 13.00 -6.72
C LYS A 44 0.62 14.17 -6.55
N TYR A 45 -0.49 13.93 -5.85
CA TYR A 45 -1.60 14.88 -5.74
C TYR A 45 -1.84 15.36 -4.30
N GLY A 46 -1.32 14.65 -3.29
CA GLY A 46 -1.40 15.07 -1.90
C GLY A 46 -0.43 16.19 -1.57
N ALA A 47 -0.83 17.06 -0.64
CA ALA A 47 0.00 18.12 -0.07
C ALA A 47 1.01 17.54 0.95
N LEU A 48 1.90 16.67 0.48
CA LEU A 48 2.94 16.05 1.31
C LEU A 48 4.26 16.84 1.23
N ASN A 49 4.90 17.05 2.38
CA ASN A 49 6.23 17.61 2.45
C ASN A 49 7.31 16.58 2.01
N VAL A 50 8.54 17.05 1.78
CA VAL A 50 9.65 16.22 1.31
C VAL A 50 9.95 15.05 2.26
N GLN A 51 9.91 15.30 3.58
CA GLN A 51 10.18 14.28 4.59
C GLN A 51 9.13 13.16 4.54
N MET A 52 7.84 13.50 4.41
CA MET A 52 6.77 12.52 4.26
C MET A 52 6.94 11.68 2.99
N LYS A 53 7.32 12.31 1.86
CA LYS A 53 7.59 11.58 0.61
C LYS A 53 8.76 10.59 0.75
N GLN A 54 9.81 10.97 1.47
CA GLN A 54 10.94 10.08 1.78
C GLN A 54 10.53 8.87 2.64
N VAL A 55 9.55 9.03 3.53
CA VAL A 55 9.01 7.94 4.34
C VAL A 55 8.04 7.05 3.55
N ILE A 56 7.25 7.63 2.64
CA ILE A 56 6.21 6.90 1.91
C ILE A 56 6.79 6.08 0.74
N ARG A 57 7.79 6.60 0.04
CA ARG A 57 8.44 5.90 -1.08
C ARG A 57 8.89 4.47 -0.74
N PRO A 58 9.66 4.21 0.34
CA PRO A 58 10.05 2.84 0.68
C PRO A 58 8.87 1.96 1.08
N LYS A 59 7.77 2.53 1.60
CA LYS A 59 6.55 1.75 1.89
C LYS A 59 5.86 1.27 0.62
N VAL A 60 5.80 2.10 -0.42
CA VAL A 60 5.31 1.70 -1.76
C VAL A 60 6.13 0.52 -2.27
N GLU A 61 7.45 0.64 -2.23
CA GLU A 61 8.36 -0.43 -2.68
C GLU A 61 8.18 -1.72 -1.88
N SER A 62 8.02 -1.62 -0.56
CA SER A 62 7.77 -2.79 0.30
C SER A 62 6.44 -3.49 -0.01
N TYR A 63 5.36 -2.74 -0.25
CA TYR A 63 4.05 -3.34 -0.56
C TYR A 63 4.05 -3.97 -1.95
N LEU A 64 4.68 -3.35 -2.94
CA LEU A 64 4.82 -3.92 -4.27
C LEU A 64 5.65 -5.21 -4.23
N ARG A 65 6.79 -5.19 -3.53
CA ARG A 65 7.63 -6.39 -3.37
C ARG A 65 6.86 -7.54 -2.71
N ARG A 66 6.13 -7.27 -1.63
CA ARG A 66 5.35 -8.31 -0.95
C ARG A 66 4.25 -8.89 -1.85
N ALA A 67 3.57 -8.03 -2.62
CA ALA A 67 2.58 -8.49 -3.59
C ALA A 67 3.19 -9.35 -4.71
N GLU A 68 4.41 -9.03 -5.14
CA GLU A 68 5.15 -9.80 -6.15
C GLU A 68 5.61 -11.16 -5.60
N GLU A 69 6.22 -11.19 -4.40
CA GLU A 69 6.58 -12.43 -3.70
C GLU A 69 5.39 -13.38 -3.55
N ILE A 70 4.22 -12.84 -3.19
CA ILE A 70 3.00 -13.64 -3.06
C ILE A 70 2.59 -14.23 -4.42
N LYS A 71 2.66 -13.44 -5.50
CA LYS A 71 2.30 -13.91 -6.85
C LYS A 71 3.27 -14.93 -7.43
N GLU A 72 4.54 -14.89 -7.03
CA GLU A 72 5.53 -15.89 -7.46
C GLU A 72 5.36 -17.25 -6.75
N VAL A 73 4.75 -17.25 -5.56
CA VAL A 73 4.54 -18.45 -4.73
C VAL A 73 3.18 -19.11 -4.94
N LEU A 74 2.19 -18.37 -5.47
CA LEU A 74 0.85 -18.86 -5.86
C LEU A 74 0.85 -19.47 -7.26
#